data_AF-A0A495J988-F1
#
_entry.id   AF-A0A495J988-F1
#
_cell.length_a   1.000
_cell.length_b   1.000
_cell.length_c   1.000
_cell.angle_alpha   90.00
_cell.angle_beta   90.00
_cell.angle_gamma   90.00
#
_symmetry.space_group_name_H-M   'P 1'
#
loop_
_entity.id
_entity.type
_entity.pdbx_description
1 polymer ?
#
loop_
_entity_poly.entity_id
_entity_poly.type
_entity_poly.pdbx_seq_one_letter_code
_entity_poly.pdbx_strand_id
1 'polypeptide(L)'
;MKKQKGILLGVMCFCLLVYLCNRRVAGINMIPLKRFAINYQPVAKNRSASFTGIQLPAPPCSVIGILNKSVINVEYEKYVLLIFLKLAVFEHATYHDDFELRDGPFIFTRYKDKSSLLRAYCEILGTNFISKKFGPEYLSPYDAIDYVNSHPDLKKDSLLNDQLIKFNKAEFGQSN
;
A
#
# COMPACT_ATOMS: atom_id res chain seq x y z
N MET A 1 -32.67 4.49 46.53
CA MET A 1 -31.30 4.98 46.22
C MET A 1 -30.41 4.00 45.44
N LYS A 2 -30.35 2.67 45.71
CA LYS A 2 -29.37 1.78 45.03
C LYS A 2 -29.42 1.79 43.48
N LYS A 3 -30.61 1.78 42.85
CA LYS A 3 -30.75 1.73 41.37
C LYS A 3 -30.08 2.91 40.63
N GLN A 4 -30.15 4.14 41.14
CA GLN A 4 -29.61 5.33 40.47
C GLN A 4 -28.08 5.29 40.29
N LYS A 5 -27.35 4.70 41.24
CA LYS A 5 -25.88 4.57 41.16
C LYS A 5 -25.43 3.68 40.00
N GLY A 6 -26.19 2.64 39.67
CA GLY A 6 -25.88 1.75 38.54
C GLY A 6 -26.05 2.43 37.18
N ILE A 7 -27.09 3.27 37.04
CA ILE A 7 -27.34 4.02 35.80
C ILE A 7 -26.20 5.01 35.53
N LEU A 8 -25.79 5.77 36.55
CA LEU A 8 -24.70 6.73 36.43
C LEU A 8 -23.38 6.05 36.02
N LEU A 9 -23.06 4.90 36.61
CA LEU A 9 -21.86 4.13 36.28
C LEU A 9 -21.91 3.59 34.84
N GLY A 10 -23.07 3.08 34.40
CA GLY A 10 -23.27 2.62 33.02
C GLY A 10 -23.08 3.73 31.98
N VAL A 11 -23.64 4.92 32.24
CA VAL A 11 -23.45 6.11 31.37
C VAL A 11 -21.97 6.53 31.34
N MET A 12 -21.27 6.54 32.48
CA MET A 12 -19.84 6.85 32.51
C MET A 12 -19.01 5.84 31.70
N CYS A 13 -19.27 4.53 31.83
CA CYS A 13 -18.58 3.51 31.04
C CYS A 13 -18.87 3.63 29.53
N PHE A 14 -20.11 3.94 29.15
CA PHE A 14 -20.46 4.18 27.74
C PHE A 14 -19.76 5.42 27.17
N CYS A 15 -19.77 6.54 27.90
CA CYS A 15 -19.04 7.75 27.51
C CYS A 15 -17.53 7.51 27.43
N LEU A 16 -16.95 6.70 28.31
CA LEU A 16 -15.54 6.32 28.27
C LEU A 16 -15.22 5.48 27.02
N LEU A 17 -16.07 4.51 26.67
CA LEU A 17 -15.94 3.71 25.45
C LEU A 17 -16.01 4.60 24.19
N VAL A 18 -17.02 5.48 24.09
CA VAL A 18 -17.15 6.44 22.98
C VAL A 18 -15.93 7.37 22.91
N TYR A 19 -15.42 7.86 24.05
CA TYR A 19 -14.21 8.68 24.10
C TYR A 19 -12.95 7.92 23.66
N LEU A 20 -12.79 6.64 24.03
CA LEU A 20 -11.66 5.79 23.64
C LEU A 20 -11.73 5.39 22.16
N CYS A 21 -12.92 5.15 21.62
CA CYS A 21 -13.15 4.96 20.18
C CYS A 21 -12.80 6.25 19.42
N ASN A 22 -13.32 7.41 19.83
CA ASN A 22 -13.04 8.68 19.19
C ASN A 22 -11.56 9.10 19.33
N ARG A 23 -10.86 8.70 20.40
CA ARG A 23 -9.40 8.86 20.52
C ARG A 23 -8.60 8.05 19.49
N ARG A 24 -9.13 6.96 18.91
CA ARG A 24 -8.49 6.28 17.77
C ARG A 24 -8.66 7.06 16.45
N VAL A 25 -9.69 7.90 16.37
CA VAL A 25 -9.98 8.77 15.20
C VAL A 25 -9.23 10.11 15.27
N ALA A 26 -8.56 10.41 16.39
CA ALA A 26 -7.89 11.68 16.65
C ALA A 26 -6.60 11.89 15.81
N GLY A 27 -6.78 12.32 14.55
CA GLY A 27 -5.78 13.10 13.80
C GLY A 27 -4.39 12.47 13.65
N ILE A 28 -4.31 11.20 13.24
CA ILE A 28 -3.02 10.58 12.93
C ILE A 28 -2.34 11.37 11.80
N ASN A 29 -1.12 11.85 12.06
CA ASN A 29 -0.40 12.74 11.16
C ASN A 29 0.08 12.00 9.90
N MET A 30 -0.42 12.37 8.72
CA MET A 30 -0.05 11.74 7.44
C MET A 30 1.31 12.19 6.87
N ILE A 31 1.96 13.21 7.43
CA ILE A 31 3.22 13.77 6.91
C ILE A 31 4.33 12.71 6.73
N PRO A 32 4.56 11.73 7.64
CA PRO A 32 5.55 10.68 7.43
C PRO A 32 5.22 9.76 6.25
N LEU A 33 3.96 9.32 6.11
CA LEU A 33 3.51 8.49 4.98
C LEU A 33 3.62 9.26 3.66
N LYS A 34 3.16 10.52 3.63
CA LYS A 34 3.31 11.45 2.50
C LYS A 34 4.76 11.60 2.06
N ARG A 35 5.67 11.90 2.99
CA ARG A 35 7.10 12.07 2.71
C ARG A 35 7.74 10.76 2.22
N PHE A 36 7.35 9.62 2.79
CA PHE A 36 7.83 8.32 2.34
C PHE A 36 7.36 8.00 0.92
N ALA A 37 6.06 8.14 0.63
CA ALA A 37 5.49 7.88 -0.70
C ALA A 37 6.05 8.79 -1.79
N ILE A 38 6.21 10.08 -1.52
CA ILE A 38 6.78 11.06 -2.46
C ILE A 38 8.25 10.74 -2.78
N ASN A 39 9.06 10.42 -1.76
CA ASN A 39 10.49 10.11 -1.95
C ASN A 39 10.79 8.63 -2.24
N TYR A 40 9.77 7.76 -2.23
CA TYR A 40 9.92 6.34 -2.56
C TYR A 40 10.52 6.19 -3.96
N GLN A 41 11.59 5.42 -4.05
CA GLN A 41 12.20 4.94 -5.30
C GLN A 41 12.38 3.43 -5.16
N PRO A 42 11.80 2.61 -6.05
CA PRO A 42 12.09 1.17 -6.08
C PRO A 42 13.52 0.93 -6.57
N VAL A 43 14.12 -0.17 -6.13
CA VAL A 43 15.46 -0.60 -6.54
C VAL A 43 15.47 -2.10 -6.82
N ALA A 44 16.12 -2.50 -7.91
CA ALA A 44 16.42 -3.90 -8.18
C ALA A 44 17.44 -4.40 -7.14
N LYS A 45 17.26 -5.64 -6.65
CA LYS A 45 18.19 -6.22 -5.68
C LYS A 45 18.98 -7.37 -6.29
N ASN A 46 20.26 -7.13 -6.52
CA ASN A 46 21.21 -8.16 -6.93
C ASN A 46 21.47 -9.10 -5.74
N ARG A 47 20.89 -10.30 -5.77
CA ARG A 47 21.19 -11.39 -4.84
C ARG A 47 21.69 -12.63 -5.60
N SER A 48 23.03 -12.75 -5.61
CA SER A 48 23.77 -14.01 -5.79
C SER A 48 23.24 -14.97 -6.88
N ALA A 49 23.57 -14.68 -8.14
CA ALA A 49 23.64 -15.64 -9.26
C ALA A 49 22.40 -16.50 -9.56
N SER A 50 21.23 -16.17 -8.99
CA SER A 50 20.03 -17.02 -9.10
C SER A 50 18.72 -16.29 -8.83
N PHE A 51 18.72 -15.21 -8.03
CA PHE A 51 17.50 -14.47 -7.68
C PHE A 51 17.72 -12.95 -7.64
N THR A 52 17.64 -12.31 -8.80
CA THR A 52 17.22 -10.91 -8.88
C THR A 52 15.77 -10.79 -8.40
N GLY A 53 15.43 -9.68 -7.74
CA GLY A 53 14.09 -9.46 -7.25
C GLY A 53 13.89 -8.04 -6.72
N ILE A 54 12.68 -7.51 -6.92
CA ILE A 54 12.33 -6.14 -6.54
C ILE A 54 11.91 -6.15 -5.06
N GLN A 55 12.77 -5.58 -4.20
CA GLN A 55 12.47 -5.50 -2.77
C GLN A 55 11.76 -4.19 -2.44
N LEU A 56 10.54 -4.28 -1.90
CA LEU A 56 9.94 -3.22 -1.08
C LEU A 56 10.91 -2.85 0.08
N PRO A 57 11.51 -1.64 0.12
CA PRO A 57 12.28 -1.21 1.27
C PRO A 57 11.39 -1.17 2.52
N ALA A 58 11.94 -1.58 3.66
CA ALA A 58 11.19 -1.60 4.91
C ALA A 58 10.76 -0.17 5.29
N PRO A 59 9.45 0.13 5.44
CA PRO A 59 9.00 1.46 5.83
C PRO A 59 9.52 1.81 7.23
N PRO A 60 9.91 3.07 7.50
CA PRO A 60 10.41 3.46 8.81
C PRO A 60 9.31 3.38 9.88
N CYS A 61 9.68 3.27 11.16
CA CYS A 61 8.74 3.06 12.26
C CYS A 61 7.62 4.11 12.35
N SER A 62 7.87 5.35 11.93
CA SER A 62 6.87 6.42 11.83
C SER A 62 5.79 6.15 10.78
N VAL A 63 6.14 5.47 9.69
CA VAL A 63 5.22 5.04 8.62
C VAL A 63 4.53 3.73 9.01
N ILE A 64 5.23 2.77 9.63
CA ILE A 64 4.62 1.57 10.22
C ILE A 64 3.55 1.96 11.25
N GLY A 65 3.80 2.97 12.07
CA GLY A 65 2.83 3.48 13.05
C GLY A 65 1.55 4.03 12.44
N ILE A 66 1.61 4.54 11.20
CA ILE A 66 0.45 5.00 10.40
C ILE A 66 -0.27 3.79 9.79
N LEU A 67 0.46 2.94 9.07
CA LEU A 67 -0.05 1.79 8.30
C LEU A 67 -0.76 0.71 9.15
N ASN A 68 -0.64 0.75 10.47
CA ASN A 68 -1.32 -0.19 11.38
C ASN A 68 -2.37 0.48 12.29
N LYS A 69 -2.66 1.79 12.12
CA LYS A 69 -3.52 2.54 13.04
C LYS A 69 -4.49 3.52 12.38
N SER A 70 -4.22 3.97 11.15
CA SER A 70 -5.10 4.87 10.43
C SER A 70 -6.42 4.21 10.01
N VAL A 71 -7.48 5.00 10.02
CA VAL A 71 -8.68 4.72 9.21
C VAL A 71 -8.32 4.99 7.74
N ILE A 72 -8.70 4.07 6.85
CA ILE A 72 -8.50 4.23 5.40
C ILE A 72 -9.35 5.41 4.92
N ASN A 73 -8.73 6.30 4.16
CA ASN A 73 -9.34 7.48 3.56
C ASN A 73 -8.54 7.89 2.32
N VAL A 74 -9.09 8.79 1.50
CA VAL A 74 -8.52 9.20 0.21
C VAL A 74 -7.05 9.67 0.29
N GLU A 75 -6.62 10.35 1.36
CA GLU A 75 -5.19 10.73 1.50
C GLU A 75 -4.29 9.54 1.86
N TYR A 76 -4.77 8.61 2.69
CA TYR A 76 -4.07 7.37 3.02
C TYR A 76 -3.97 6.44 1.80
N GLU A 77 -5.09 6.22 1.10
CA GLU A 77 -5.19 5.46 -0.15
C GLU A 77 -4.20 6.00 -1.18
N LYS A 78 -4.26 7.31 -1.46
CA LYS A 78 -3.36 8.00 -2.38
C LYS A 78 -1.88 7.70 -2.09
N TYR A 79 -1.41 7.85 -0.85
CA TYR A 79 0.03 7.66 -0.59
C TYR A 79 0.46 6.20 -0.57
N VAL A 80 -0.42 5.25 -0.24
CA VAL A 80 -0.11 3.82 -0.40
C VAL A 80 -0.09 3.43 -1.89
N LEU A 81 -1.12 3.80 -2.65
CA LEU A 81 -1.22 3.54 -4.09
C LEU A 81 -0.07 4.18 -4.88
N LEU A 82 0.37 5.39 -4.51
CA LEU A 82 1.54 6.05 -5.12
C LEU A 82 2.83 5.20 -5.02
N ILE A 83 2.98 4.39 -3.97
CA ILE A 83 4.14 3.50 -3.82
C ILE A 83 4.02 2.30 -4.77
N PHE A 84 2.82 1.72 -4.91
CA PHE A 84 2.58 0.57 -5.79
C PHE A 84 2.54 0.96 -7.28
N LEU A 85 2.02 2.14 -7.65
CA LEU A 85 2.17 2.67 -9.01
C LEU A 85 3.64 2.90 -9.39
N LYS A 86 4.45 3.44 -8.47
CA LYS A 86 5.90 3.58 -8.68
C LYS A 86 6.61 2.25 -8.83
N LEU A 87 6.16 1.22 -8.11
CA LEU A 87 6.62 -0.15 -8.32
C LEU A 87 6.24 -0.63 -9.73
N ALA A 88 4.97 -0.55 -10.14
CA ALA A 88 4.53 -1.03 -11.45
C ALA A 88 5.28 -0.37 -12.63
N VAL A 89 5.51 0.94 -12.57
CA VAL A 89 6.33 1.68 -13.54
C VAL A 89 7.76 1.12 -13.61
N PHE A 90 8.34 0.74 -12.47
CA PHE A 90 9.69 0.19 -12.41
C PHE A 90 9.74 -1.28 -12.83
N GLU A 91 8.81 -2.14 -12.36
CA GLU A 91 8.74 -3.55 -12.78
C GLU A 91 8.61 -3.62 -14.30
N HIS A 92 7.72 -2.81 -14.89
CA HIS A 92 7.51 -2.74 -16.34
C HIS A 92 8.71 -2.18 -17.10
N ALA A 93 9.36 -1.11 -16.61
CA ALA A 93 10.56 -0.57 -17.26
C ALA A 93 11.71 -1.59 -17.27
N THR A 94 11.97 -2.26 -16.14
CA THR A 94 13.07 -3.24 -16.03
C THR A 94 12.77 -4.60 -16.66
N TYR A 95 11.52 -4.89 -17.02
CA TYR A 95 11.10 -6.17 -17.63
C TYR A 95 11.77 -6.45 -18.98
N HIS A 96 12.24 -5.41 -19.67
CA HIS A 96 12.83 -5.53 -21.02
C HIS A 96 14.38 -5.54 -21.04
N ASP A 97 15.04 -5.06 -19.99
CA ASP A 97 16.50 -4.84 -19.99
C ASP A 97 17.32 -6.14 -19.79
N ASP A 98 16.74 -7.15 -19.13
CA ASP A 98 17.43 -8.40 -18.76
C ASP A 98 16.90 -9.61 -19.56
N PHE A 99 17.62 -10.03 -20.60
CA PHE A 99 17.20 -11.17 -21.43
C PHE A 99 17.49 -12.54 -20.78
N GLU A 100 18.55 -12.66 -19.96
CA GLU A 100 18.91 -13.89 -19.23
C GLU A 100 17.88 -14.27 -18.15
N LEU A 101 16.99 -13.34 -17.77
CA LEU A 101 16.02 -13.52 -16.70
C LEU A 101 14.68 -14.13 -17.15
N ARG A 102 14.57 -14.55 -18.42
CA ARG A 102 13.38 -15.19 -18.99
C ARG A 102 13.23 -16.68 -18.61
N ASP A 103 14.34 -17.41 -18.56
CA ASP A 103 14.34 -18.88 -18.42
C ASP A 103 14.75 -19.37 -17.03
N GLY A 104 15.35 -18.50 -16.20
CA GLY A 104 15.39 -18.73 -14.76
C GLY A 104 13.96 -18.75 -14.20
N PRO A 105 13.71 -19.39 -13.04
CA PRO A 105 12.45 -19.20 -12.35
C PRO A 105 12.36 -17.73 -11.95
N PHE A 106 11.65 -16.92 -12.73
CA PHE A 106 11.47 -15.51 -12.45
C PHE A 106 10.47 -15.35 -11.31
N ILE A 107 10.98 -15.65 -10.12
CA ILE A 107 10.30 -15.49 -8.85
C ILE A 107 10.18 -13.98 -8.61
N PHE A 108 9.15 -13.40 -9.23
CA PHE A 108 8.25 -12.48 -8.55
C PHE A 108 8.11 -12.98 -7.11
N THR A 109 8.90 -12.44 -6.19
CA THR A 109 8.99 -12.94 -4.81
C THR A 109 7.84 -12.35 -3.99
N ARG A 110 6.62 -12.62 -4.49
CA ARG A 110 5.29 -12.08 -4.15
C ARG A 110 5.25 -11.73 -2.68
N TYR A 111 5.41 -10.42 -2.44
CA TYR A 111 5.89 -9.76 -1.22
C TYR A 111 5.80 -10.63 0.06
N LYS A 112 6.82 -11.47 0.26
CA LYS A 112 6.82 -12.54 1.27
C LYS A 112 6.47 -11.99 2.65
N ASP A 113 5.58 -12.69 3.36
CA ASP A 113 4.66 -12.12 4.34
C ASP A 113 5.21 -11.14 5.39
N LYS A 114 4.30 -10.27 5.86
CA LYS A 114 4.34 -9.41 7.08
C LYS A 114 4.73 -7.93 6.90
N SER A 115 4.91 -7.42 5.69
CA SER A 115 5.02 -5.95 5.50
C SER A 115 3.69 -5.24 5.82
N SER A 116 3.71 -4.24 6.70
CA SER A 116 2.51 -3.42 6.99
C SER A 116 2.02 -2.65 5.77
N LEU A 117 2.91 -2.30 4.84
CA LEU A 117 2.57 -1.60 3.61
C LEU A 117 1.84 -2.52 2.62
N LEU A 118 2.19 -3.81 2.59
CA LEU A 118 1.47 -4.81 1.82
C LEU A 118 0.05 -5.00 2.36
N ARG A 119 -0.09 -5.11 3.69
CA ARG A 119 -1.42 -5.26 4.32
C ARG A 119 -2.32 -4.06 4.03
N ALA A 120 -1.81 -2.84 4.21
CA ALA A 120 -2.52 -1.61 3.90
C ALA A 120 -3.02 -1.57 2.44
N TYR A 121 -2.19 -2.03 1.49
CA TYR A 121 -2.56 -2.12 0.08
C TYR A 121 -3.63 -3.19 -0.19
N CYS A 122 -3.51 -4.38 0.41
CA CYS A 122 -4.58 -5.39 0.34
C CYS A 122 -5.93 -4.84 0.86
N GLU A 123 -5.90 -4.15 2.00
CA GLU A 123 -7.06 -3.54 2.65
C GLU A 123 -7.71 -2.45 1.77
N ILE A 124 -6.92 -1.60 1.11
CA ILE A 124 -7.39 -0.58 0.15
C ILE A 124 -8.08 -1.22 -1.06
N LEU A 125 -7.50 -2.28 -1.62
CA LEU A 125 -8.07 -3.03 -2.75
C LEU A 125 -9.33 -3.85 -2.36
N GLY A 126 -9.78 -3.81 -1.10
CA GLY A 126 -10.86 -4.66 -0.60
C GLY A 126 -10.51 -6.15 -0.54
N THR A 127 -9.25 -6.50 -0.79
CA THR A 127 -8.78 -7.89 -0.81
C THR A 127 -8.40 -8.34 0.60
N ASN A 128 -9.06 -9.38 1.10
CA ASN A 128 -8.78 -9.85 2.45
C ASN A 128 -7.45 -10.64 2.48
N PHE A 129 -6.45 -10.08 3.16
CA PHE A 129 -5.12 -10.64 3.37
C PHE A 129 -5.11 -12.09 3.92
N ILE A 130 -6.21 -12.53 4.54
CA ILE A 130 -6.36 -13.87 5.13
C ILE A 130 -7.20 -14.81 4.22
N SER A 131 -7.99 -14.29 3.28
CA SER A 131 -8.82 -15.13 2.38
C SER A 131 -8.15 -15.51 1.06
N LYS A 132 -7.05 -14.83 0.69
CA LYS A 132 -6.08 -15.39 -0.25
C LYS A 132 -5.50 -16.65 0.40
N LYS A 133 -5.80 -17.83 -0.16
CA LYS A 133 -5.49 -19.11 0.49
C LYS A 133 -3.98 -19.36 0.45
N PHE A 134 -3.51 -20.23 1.36
CA PHE A 134 -2.09 -20.56 1.52
C PHE A 134 -1.47 -21.18 0.24
N GLY A 135 -0.97 -20.29 -0.59
CA GLY A 135 -0.16 -20.48 -1.79
C GLY A 135 0.46 -19.12 -2.16
N PRO A 136 1.35 -19.05 -3.15
CA PRO A 136 1.91 -17.78 -3.62
C PRO A 136 0.87 -17.02 -4.47
N GLU A 137 -0.22 -16.55 -3.87
CA GLU A 137 -1.20 -15.73 -4.58
C GLU A 137 -0.62 -14.36 -4.93
N TYR A 138 -0.75 -13.95 -6.20
CA TYR A 138 -0.28 -12.65 -6.66
C TYR A 138 -1.00 -11.53 -5.92
N LEU A 139 -0.25 -10.50 -5.53
CA LEU A 139 -0.74 -9.14 -5.42
C LEU A 139 0.16 -8.30 -6.33
N SER A 140 -0.39 -7.82 -7.42
CA SER A 140 0.36 -7.13 -8.45
C SER A 140 0.49 -5.65 -8.06
N PRO A 141 1.63 -4.98 -8.26
CA PRO A 141 1.65 -3.52 -8.20
C PRO A 141 0.80 -2.92 -9.34
N TYR A 142 0.56 -3.68 -10.40
CA TYR A 142 -0.37 -3.37 -11.48
C TYR A 142 -1.84 -3.31 -11.00
N ASP A 143 -2.22 -4.01 -9.91
CA ASP A 143 -3.59 -3.93 -9.36
C ASP A 143 -3.94 -2.48 -8.91
N ALA A 144 -2.92 -1.65 -8.61
CA ALA A 144 -3.08 -0.23 -8.28
C ALA A 144 -3.41 0.63 -9.51
N ILE A 145 -3.02 0.20 -10.71
CA ILE A 145 -3.34 0.88 -11.98
C ILE A 145 -4.83 0.75 -12.24
N ASP A 146 -5.38 -0.46 -12.14
CA ASP A 146 -6.80 -0.73 -12.31
C ASP A 146 -7.63 -0.06 -11.20
N TYR A 147 -7.15 -0.09 -9.96
CA TYR A 147 -7.82 0.59 -8.85
C TYR A 147 -7.89 2.11 -9.05
N VAL A 148 -6.77 2.78 -9.38
CA VAL A 148 -6.81 4.23 -9.62
C VAL A 148 -7.57 4.56 -10.90
N ASN A 149 -7.53 3.72 -11.95
CA ASN A 149 -8.32 3.93 -13.16
C ASN A 149 -9.84 3.84 -12.93
N SER A 150 -10.28 2.99 -11.99
CA SER A 150 -11.70 2.81 -11.63
C SER A 150 -12.23 3.81 -10.60
N HIS A 151 -11.36 4.60 -9.95
CA HIS A 151 -11.73 5.57 -8.92
C HIS A 151 -11.47 7.02 -9.38
N PRO A 152 -12.49 7.76 -9.89
CA PRO A 152 -12.30 9.04 -10.56
C PRO A 152 -11.61 10.13 -9.71
N ASP A 153 -11.79 10.13 -8.39
CA ASP A 153 -11.19 11.15 -7.51
C ASP A 153 -9.72 10.88 -7.20
N LEU A 154 -9.30 9.61 -7.20
CA LEU A 154 -7.88 9.24 -7.17
C LEU A 154 -7.23 9.51 -8.53
N LYS A 155 -7.94 9.24 -9.65
CA LYS A 155 -7.44 9.50 -11.01
C LYS A 155 -7.18 10.98 -11.30
N LYS A 156 -7.90 11.90 -10.63
CA LYS A 156 -7.65 13.35 -10.70
C LYS A 156 -6.40 13.81 -9.94
N ASP A 157 -5.83 12.96 -9.08
CA ASP A 157 -4.65 13.36 -8.31
C ASP A 157 -3.39 13.39 -9.17
N SER A 158 -2.68 14.52 -9.18
CA SER A 158 -1.51 14.71 -10.03
C SER A 158 -0.40 13.69 -9.75
N LEU A 159 -0.14 13.32 -8.48
CA LEU A 159 0.96 12.38 -8.17
C LEU A 159 0.68 10.96 -8.65
N LEU A 160 -0.59 10.55 -8.65
CA LEU A 160 -1.02 9.26 -9.16
C LEU A 160 -1.06 9.26 -10.70
N ASN A 161 -1.69 10.28 -11.29
CA ASN A 161 -1.77 10.44 -12.74
C ASN A 161 -0.38 10.57 -13.39
N ASP A 162 0.58 11.24 -12.74
CA ASP A 162 1.98 11.30 -13.18
C ASP A 162 2.65 9.93 -13.26
N GLN A 163 2.26 8.95 -12.44
CA GLN A 163 2.77 7.59 -12.55
C GLN A 163 2.02 6.80 -13.63
N LEU A 164 0.70 6.97 -13.75
CA LEU A 164 -0.09 6.35 -14.83
C LEU A 164 0.42 6.79 -16.21
N ILE A 165 0.72 8.09 -16.39
CA ILE A 165 1.29 8.61 -17.65
C ILE A 165 2.68 8.00 -17.93
N LYS A 166 3.51 7.77 -16.91
CA LYS A 166 4.80 7.07 -17.08
C LYS A 166 4.63 5.60 -17.42
N PHE A 167 3.68 4.93 -16.78
CA PHE A 167 3.35 3.53 -17.04
C PHE A 167 2.90 3.34 -18.50
N ASN A 168 1.88 4.10 -18.92
CA ASN A 168 1.37 4.02 -20.29
C ASN A 168 2.43 4.39 -21.34
N LYS A 169 3.39 5.26 -21.00
CA LYS A 169 4.55 5.56 -21.86
C LYS A 169 5.59 4.43 -21.91
N ALA A 170 5.73 3.62 -20.86
CA ALA A 170 6.58 2.44 -20.89
C ALA A 170 5.87 1.25 -21.57
N GLU A 171 4.55 1.18 -21.51
CA GLU A 171 3.72 0.13 -22.13
C GLU A 171 3.53 0.33 -23.65
N PHE A 172 3.24 1.55 -24.09
CA PHE A 172 2.90 1.86 -25.49
C PHE A 172 3.95 2.72 -26.21
N GLY A 173 5.10 3.00 -25.57
CA GLY A 173 6.05 4.04 -26.00
C GLY A 173 7.42 3.58 -26.51
N GLN A 174 7.48 2.49 -27.28
CA GLN A 174 8.44 2.45 -28.39
C GLN A 174 7.74 2.91 -29.67
N SER A 175 7.65 4.22 -29.85
CA SER A 175 7.20 4.88 -31.09
C SER A 175 7.60 6.36 -31.08
N ASN A 176 8.91 6.60 -31.16
CA ASN A 176 9.64 7.78 -31.71
C ASN A 176 11.04 7.86 -31.09
#